data_AF-A0A7X3I0N5-F1
#
_entry.id   AF-A0A7X3I0N5-F1
#
_cell.length_a   1.000
_cell.length_b   1.000
_cell.length_c   1.000
_cell.angle_alpha   90.00
_cell.angle_beta   90.00
_cell.angle_gamma   90.00
#
_symmetry.space_group_name_H-M   'P 1'
#
loop_
_entity.id
_entity.type
_entity.pdbx_description
1 polymer ?
#
loop_
_entity_poly.entity_id
_entity_poly.type
_entity_poly.pdbx_seq_one_letter_code
_entity_poly.pdbx_strand_id
1 'polypeptide(L)'
;MEELISAAAAIISGFAAIYAGWSAREAKRANNISRLNALLALRQHYLELMNHQAKLTELLKSSASGTQAAGEALAELDTKLREVNHTIERHHHNLVSERT
;
A
#
# COMPACT_ATOMS: atom_id res chain seq x y z
N MET A 1 -4.93 -26.27 46.52
CA MET A 1 -5.05 -26.60 45.08
C MET A 1 -5.66 -25.44 44.31
N GLU A 2 -6.83 -24.94 44.72
CA GLU A 2 -7.50 -23.79 44.05
C GLU A 2 -6.66 -22.51 44.04
N GLU A 3 -5.97 -22.17 45.13
CA GLU A 3 -5.08 -21.01 45.18
C GLU A 3 -3.90 -21.10 44.20
N LEU A 4 -3.32 -22.30 44.03
CA LEU A 4 -2.24 -22.53 43.06
C LEU A 4 -2.75 -22.38 41.61
N ILE A 5 -3.97 -22.85 41.34
CA ILE A 5 -4.61 -22.70 40.03
C ILE A 5 -4.89 -21.21 39.76
N SER A 6 -5.38 -20.48 40.75
CA SER A 6 -5.65 -19.05 40.65
C SER A 6 -4.36 -18.23 40.41
N ALA A 7 -3.30 -18.51 41.18
CA ALA A 7 -2.00 -17.89 41.00
C ALA A 7 -1.40 -18.18 39.62
N ALA A 8 -1.49 -19.43 39.15
CA ALA A 8 -1.04 -19.81 37.81
C ALA A 8 -1.84 -19.10 36.72
N ALA A 9 -3.16 -19.01 36.86
CA ALA A 9 -4.03 -18.30 35.92
C ALA A 9 -3.73 -16.80 35.84
N ALA A 10 -3.43 -16.16 36.99
CA ALA A 10 -3.03 -14.75 37.04
C ALA A 10 -1.72 -14.51 36.29
N ILE A 11 -0.73 -15.40 36.44
CA ILE A 11 0.54 -15.32 35.73
C ILE A 11 0.35 -15.52 34.22
N ILE A 12 -0.38 -16.55 33.83
CA ILE A 12 -0.64 -16.87 32.40
C ILE A 12 -1.40 -15.72 31.73
N SER A 13 -2.43 -15.18 32.37
CA SER A 13 -3.20 -14.05 31.82
C SER A 13 -2.36 -12.77 31.72
N GLY A 14 -1.46 -12.52 32.68
CA GLY A 14 -0.49 -11.43 32.61
C GLY A 14 0.42 -11.55 31.39
N PHE A 15 1.03 -12.72 31.16
CA PHE A 15 1.86 -12.96 29.98
C PHE A 15 1.08 -12.87 28.67
N ALA A 16 -0.14 -13.41 28.64
CA ALA A 16 -1.02 -13.33 27.47
C ALA A 16 -1.37 -11.87 27.11
N ALA A 17 -1.65 -11.03 28.10
CA ALA A 17 -1.95 -9.62 27.88
C ALA A 17 -0.74 -8.86 27.30
N ILE A 18 0.46 -9.12 27.83
CA ILE A 18 1.71 -8.52 27.30
C ILE A 18 1.93 -8.96 25.85
N TYR A 19 1.81 -10.26 25.57
CA TYR A 19 2.00 -10.79 24.22
C TYR A 19 0.95 -10.24 23.25
N ALA A 20 -0.32 -10.15 23.66
CA ALA A 20 -1.37 -9.56 22.84
C ALA A 20 -1.09 -8.09 22.49
N GLY A 21 -0.58 -7.31 23.45
CA GLY A 21 -0.16 -5.93 23.20
C GLY A 21 0.99 -5.82 22.20
N TRP A 22 1.98 -6.71 22.29
CA TRP A 22 3.09 -6.76 21.33
C TRP A 22 2.63 -7.17 19.94
N SER A 23 1.83 -8.24 19.85
CA SER A 23 1.24 -8.74 18.62
C SER A 23 0.38 -7.67 17.92
N ALA A 24 -0.44 -6.92 18.68
CA ALA A 24 -1.24 -5.84 18.13
C ALA A 24 -0.38 -4.70 17.54
N ARG A 25 0.76 -4.38 18.17
CA ARG A 25 1.70 -3.37 17.64
C ARG A 25 2.37 -3.86 16.36
N GLU A 26 2.76 -5.14 16.31
CA GLU A 26 3.42 -5.71 15.14
C GLU A 26 2.44 -5.87 13.97
N ALA A 27 1.20 -6.27 14.23
CA ALA A 27 0.14 -6.34 13.23
C ALA A 27 -0.16 -4.96 12.60
N LYS A 28 -0.15 -3.88 13.39
CA LYS A 28 -0.28 -2.51 12.88
C LYS A 28 0.88 -2.15 11.94
N ARG A 29 2.13 -2.49 12.33
CA ARG A 29 3.31 -2.25 11.48
C ARG A 29 3.24 -3.03 10.18
N ALA A 30 2.90 -4.33 10.25
CA ALA A 30 2.74 -5.18 9.08
C ALA A 30 1.64 -4.66 8.15
N ASN A 31 0.51 -4.19 8.68
CA ASN A 31 -0.56 -3.59 7.89
C ASN A 31 -0.11 -2.31 7.16
N ASN A 32 0.62 -1.43 7.84
CA ASN A 32 1.13 -0.21 7.20
C ASN A 32 2.13 -0.53 6.06
N ILE A 33 3.01 -1.51 6.26
CA ILE A 33 3.95 -1.99 5.22
C ILE A 33 3.18 -2.62 4.07
N SER A 34 2.18 -3.47 4.35
CA SER A 34 1.33 -4.09 3.33
C SER A 34 0.60 -3.04 2.49
N ARG A 35 0.05 -2.00 3.13
CA ARG A 35 -0.60 -0.87 2.46
C ARG A 35 0.36 -0.11 1.55
N LEU A 36 1.58 0.15 2.01
CA LEU A 36 2.61 0.81 1.20
C LEU A 36 2.99 -0.04 -0.02
N ASN A 37 3.19 -1.34 0.18
CA ASN A 37 3.47 -2.28 -0.91
C ASN A 37 2.33 -2.35 -1.93
N ALA A 38 1.07 -2.33 -1.49
CA ALA A 38 -0.08 -2.29 -2.39
C ALA A 38 -0.09 -1.00 -3.24
N LEU A 39 0.24 0.15 -2.66
CA LEU A 39 0.35 1.41 -3.40
C LEU A 39 1.51 1.40 -4.40
N LEU A 40 2.66 0.83 -4.04
CA LEU A 40 3.81 0.68 -4.94
C LEU A 40 3.49 -0.26 -6.11
N ALA A 41 2.79 -1.37 -5.86
CA ALA A 41 2.32 -2.28 -6.91
C ALA A 41 1.33 -1.59 -7.86
N LEU A 42 0.42 -0.78 -7.31
CA LEU A 42 -0.53 0.02 -8.10
C LEU A 42 0.20 1.05 -8.99
N ARG A 43 1.23 1.73 -8.45
CA ARG A 43 2.09 2.64 -9.21
C ARG A 43 2.78 1.91 -10.36
N GLN A 44 3.35 0.74 -10.11
CA GLN A 44 4.00 -0.05 -11.16
C GLN A 44 3.00 -0.47 -12.25
N HIS A 45 1.82 -0.94 -11.87
CA HIS A 45 0.76 -1.29 -12.81
C HIS A 45 0.36 -0.10 -13.71
N TYR A 46 0.21 1.10 -13.15
CA TYR A 46 -0.09 2.28 -13.95
C TYR A 46 1.04 2.65 -14.94
N LEU A 47 2.30 2.51 -14.54
CA LEU A 47 3.43 2.72 -15.44
C LEU A 47 3.46 1.70 -16.60
N GLU A 48 3.15 0.44 -16.31
CA GLU A 48 3.03 -0.60 -17.34
C GLU A 48 1.89 -0.30 -18.32
N LEU A 49 0.75 0.17 -17.81
CA LEU A 49 -0.40 0.54 -18.64
C LEU A 49 -0.10 1.76 -19.52
N MET A 50 0.61 2.76 -19.00
CA MET A 50 1.09 3.91 -19.79
C MET A 50 2.06 3.47 -20.89
N ASN A 51 2.99 2.56 -20.58
CA ASN A 51 3.91 2.02 -21.58
C ASN A 51 3.17 1.24 -22.68
N HIS A 52 2.15 0.47 -22.30
CA HIS A 52 1.29 -0.23 -23.25
C HIS A 52 0.52 0.74 -24.16
N GLN A 53 -0.07 1.81 -23.61
CA GLN A 53 -0.75 2.85 -24.38
C GLN A 53 0.20 3.61 -25.30
N ALA A 54 1.45 3.88 -24.86
CA ALA A 54 2.46 4.49 -25.70
C ALA A 54 2.77 3.63 -26.94
N LYS A 55 2.95 2.31 -26.75
CA LYS A 55 3.14 1.36 -27.86
C LYS A 55 1.94 1.27 -28.79
N LEU A 56 0.72 1.25 -28.24
CA LEU A 56 -0.51 1.28 -29.05
C LEU A 56 -0.61 2.55 -29.89
N THR A 57 -0.27 3.71 -29.32
CA THR A 57 -0.26 4.99 -30.04
C THR A 57 0.75 4.97 -31.19
N GLU A 58 1.91 4.36 -31.00
CA GLU A 58 2.91 4.18 -32.05
C GLU A 58 2.41 3.29 -33.20
N LEU A 59 1.71 2.21 -32.87
CA LEU A 59 1.07 1.31 -33.84
C LEU A 59 -0.11 1.96 -34.57
N LEU A 60 -0.88 2.81 -33.88
CA LEU A 60 -2.08 3.48 -34.37
C LEU A 60 -1.80 4.87 -34.97
N LYS A 61 -0.53 5.23 -35.19
CA LYS A 61 -0.11 6.52 -35.77
C LYS A 61 -0.81 6.88 -37.09
N SER A 62 -1.33 5.88 -37.80
CA SER A 62 -2.09 6.04 -39.06
C SER A 62 -3.55 6.47 -38.87
N SER A 63 -4.09 6.45 -37.64
CA SER A 63 -5.46 6.85 -37.31
C SER A 63 -5.47 8.07 -36.37
N ALA A 64 -5.99 9.20 -36.87
CA ALA A 64 -6.08 10.44 -36.12
C ALA A 64 -7.02 10.33 -34.88
N SER A 65 -8.08 9.53 -34.96
CA SER A 65 -8.99 9.32 -33.82
C SER A 65 -8.38 8.40 -32.75
N GLY A 66 -7.58 7.40 -33.16
CA GLY A 66 -6.91 6.49 -32.24
C GLY A 66 -5.79 7.15 -31.45
N THR A 67 -5.06 8.08 -32.06
CA THR A 67 -3.99 8.84 -31.39
C THR A 67 -4.54 9.86 -30.39
N GLN A 68 -5.68 10.49 -30.69
CA GLN A 68 -6.34 11.41 -29.76
C GLN A 68 -6.89 10.70 -28.52
N ALA A 69 -7.60 9.57 -28.71
CA ALA A 69 -8.13 8.77 -27.59
C ALA A 69 -7.02 8.19 -26.70
N ALA A 70 -5.89 7.77 -27.30
CA ALA A 70 -4.74 7.29 -26.54
C ALA A 70 -4.05 8.41 -25.74
N GLY A 71 -4.02 9.63 -26.29
CA GLY A 71 -3.51 10.81 -25.58
C GLY A 71 -4.34 11.20 -24.35
N GLU A 72 -5.68 11.19 -24.50
CA GLU A 72 -6.60 11.44 -23.37
C GLU A 72 -6.46 10.38 -22.28
N ALA A 73 -6.36 9.10 -22.67
CA ALA A 73 -6.16 8.00 -21.73
C ALA A 73 -4.82 8.10 -20.99
N LEU A 74 -3.74 8.49 -21.68
CA LEU A 74 -2.43 8.73 -21.06
C LEU A 74 -2.46 9.90 -20.06
N ALA A 75 -3.17 10.98 -20.39
CA ALA A 75 -3.32 12.13 -19.48
C ALA A 75 -4.13 11.76 -18.22
N GLU A 76 -5.15 10.92 -18.37
CA GLU A 76 -5.92 10.38 -17.23
C GLU A 76 -5.05 9.47 -16.34
N LEU A 77 -4.24 8.60 -16.95
CA LEU A 77 -3.31 7.74 -16.22
C LEU A 77 -2.21 8.54 -15.50
N ASP A 78 -1.65 9.58 -16.12
CA ASP A 78 -0.65 10.44 -15.47
C ASP A 78 -1.26 11.14 -14.23
N THR A 79 -2.50 11.60 -14.34
CA THR A 79 -3.23 12.22 -13.22
C THR A 79 -3.39 11.22 -12.07
N LYS A 80 -3.83 9.99 -12.36
CA LYS A 80 -3.96 8.92 -11.36
C LYS A 80 -2.61 8.54 -10.75
N LEU A 81 -1.57 8.47 -11.55
CA LEU A 81 -0.21 8.16 -11.08
C LEU A 81 0.31 9.23 -10.11
N ARG A 82 0.06 10.52 -10.38
CA ARG A 82 0.41 11.61 -9.47
C ARG A 82 -0.31 11.52 -8.14
N GLU A 83 -1.61 11.19 -8.16
CA GLU A 83 -2.39 11.01 -6.94
C GLU A 83 -1.87 9.83 -6.09
N VAL A 84 -1.53 8.72 -6.73
CA VAL A 84 -0.93 7.55 -6.07
C VAL A 84 0.43 7.90 -5.49
N ASN A 85 1.30 8.59 -6.25
CA ASN A 85 2.59 9.06 -5.75
C ASN A 85 2.41 9.98 -4.53
N HIS A 86 1.46 10.91 -4.57
CA HIS A 86 1.22 11.80 -3.45
C HIS A 86 0.73 11.06 -2.19
N THR A 87 -0.08 10.01 -2.38
CA THR A 87 -0.54 9.13 -1.30
C THR A 87 0.60 8.30 -0.72
N ILE A 88 1.52 7.81 -1.56
CA ILE A 88 2.74 7.12 -1.14
C ILE A 88 3.62 8.05 -0.32
N GLU A 89 3.88 9.27 -0.82
CA GLU A 89 4.70 10.28 -0.14
C GLU A 89 4.16 10.60 1.26
N ARG A 90 2.84 10.82 1.36
CA ARG A 90 2.16 11.11 2.62
C ARG A 90 2.26 9.95 3.61
N HIS A 91 2.01 8.72 3.15
CA HIS A 91 2.11 7.54 4.03
C HIS A 91 3.54 7.23 4.43
N HIS A 92 4.50 7.42 3.52
CA HIS A 92 5.92 7.27 3.81
C HIS A 92 6.36 8.29 4.87
N HIS A 93 5.97 9.56 4.73
CA HIS A 93 6.28 10.57 5.74
C HIS A 93 5.71 10.22 7.12
N ASN A 94 4.45 9.77 7.19
CA ASN A 94 3.82 9.34 8.44
C ASN A 94 4.55 8.14 9.06
N LEU A 95 4.93 7.15 8.24
CA LEU A 95 5.68 5.97 8.68
C LEU A 95 7.07 6.30 9.22
N VAL A 96 7.79 7.21 8.57
CA VAL A 96 9.13 7.64 9.01
C VAL A 96 9.04 8.49 10.27
N SER A 97 8.05 9.39 10.36
CA SER A 97 7.80 10.21 11.54
C SER A 97 7.39 9.41 12.78
N GLU A 98 6.66 8.30 12.63
CA GLU A 98 6.32 7.42 13.77
C GLU A 98 7.52 6.61 14.28
N ARG A 99 8.65 6.62 13.57
CA ARG A 99 9.84 5.81 13.86
C ARG A 99 10.96 6.62 14.55
N THR A 100 10.93 7.95 14.49
CA THR A 100 11.83 8.90 15.16
C THR A 100 11.23 9.40 16.46
#